data_AF-A0A2Z5EN98-F1
#
_entry.id   AF-A0A2Z5EN98-F1
#
_cell.length_a   1.000
_cell.length_b   1.000
_cell.length_c   1.000
_cell.angle_alpha   90.00
_cell.angle_beta   90.00
_cell.angle_gamma   90.00
#
_symmetry.space_group_name_H-M   'P 1'
#
loop_
_entity.id
_entity.type
_entity.pdbx_description
1 polymer ?
#
loop_
_entity_poly.entity_id
_entity_poly.type
_entity_poly.pdbx_seq_one_letter_code
_entity_poly.pdbx_strand_id
1 'polypeptide(L)'
;LLPAKQVILGDLEDLEIGAAAANCDLLITHSHGRQAAEKLNKPLLRIGFPVFDRIGNAHRRMVGYRGTMDFIFEIANLMMEQIVHHHPGDWPLTPEAAAAAASSAGAGCCGAPLTPTTLAEASA
;
A
#
# COMPACT_ATOMS: atom_id res chain seq x y z
N LEU A 1 -28.33 -8.78 2.56
CA LEU A 1 -27.51 -8.05 3.55
C LEU A 1 -26.22 -8.83 3.73
N LEU A 2 -25.06 -8.16 3.78
CA LEU A 2 -23.80 -8.82 4.15
C LEU A 2 -23.93 -9.32 5.59
N PRO A 3 -23.58 -10.58 5.89
CA PRO A 3 -23.61 -11.08 7.26
C PRO A 3 -22.59 -10.29 8.09
N ALA A 4 -23.06 -9.63 9.14
CA ALA A 4 -22.25 -8.80 10.02
C ALA A 4 -22.48 -9.19 11.47
N LYS A 5 -21.40 -9.28 12.25
CA LYS A 5 -21.46 -9.54 13.70
C LYS A 5 -22.02 -8.35 14.47
N GLN A 6 -21.73 -7.14 14.00
CA GLN A 6 -22.14 -5.88 14.61
C GLN A 6 -22.56 -4.90 13.53
N VAL A 7 -23.63 -4.15 13.81
CA VAL A 7 -24.10 -3.03 12.97
C VAL A 7 -24.30 -1.84 13.90
N ILE A 8 -23.76 -0.70 13.52
CA ILE A 8 -23.84 0.56 14.28
C ILE A 8 -24.57 1.57 13.40
N LEU A 9 -25.57 2.25 13.96
CA LEU A 9 -26.19 3.42 13.35
C LEU A 9 -25.54 4.65 14.00
N GLY A 10 -24.70 5.34 13.24
CA GLY A 10 -23.84 6.39 13.77
C GLY A 10 -23.17 7.17 12.65
N ASP A 11 -22.15 7.94 13.00
CA ASP A 11 -21.37 8.74 12.05
C ASP A 11 -19.97 8.16 11.81
N LEU A 12 -19.06 8.97 11.27
CA LEU A 12 -17.69 8.55 10.99
C LEU A 12 -16.78 8.50 12.23
N GLU A 13 -17.13 9.21 13.30
CA GLU A 13 -16.44 9.09 14.59
C GLU A 13 -16.72 7.73 15.21
N ASP A 14 -17.97 7.27 15.17
CA ASP A 14 -18.34 5.92 15.62
C ASP A 14 -17.61 4.83 14.82
N LEU A 15 -17.47 5.02 13.50
CA LEU A 15 -16.68 4.13 12.64
C LEU A 15 -15.21 4.09 13.09
N GLU A 16 -14.59 5.23 13.37
CA GLU A 16 -13.18 5.34 13.80
C GLU A 16 -12.97 4.64 15.15
N ILE A 17 -13.84 4.91 16.14
CA ILE A 17 -13.78 4.30 17.47
C ILE A 17 -13.99 2.78 17.38
N GLY A 18 -14.99 2.34 16.62
CA GLY A 18 -15.27 0.91 16.42
C GLY A 18 -14.14 0.18 15.71
N ALA A 19 -13.57 0.79 14.66
CA ALA A 19 -12.44 0.26 13.92
C ALA A 19 -11.18 0.11 14.79
N ALA A 20 -10.92 1.09 15.66
CA ALA A 20 -9.83 1.03 16.63
C ALA A 20 -10.04 -0.10 17.65
N ALA A 21 -11.22 -0.17 18.24
CA ALA A 21 -11.57 -1.19 19.25
C ALA A 21 -11.50 -2.62 18.70
N ALA A 22 -11.87 -2.81 17.44
CA ALA A 22 -11.80 -4.10 16.76
C ALA A 22 -10.42 -4.43 16.16
N ASN A 23 -9.47 -3.49 16.19
CA ASN A 23 -8.19 -3.56 15.46
C ASN A 23 -8.37 -4.01 14.00
N CYS A 24 -9.16 -3.26 13.23
CA CYS A 24 -9.45 -3.64 11.84
C CYS A 24 -8.19 -3.67 10.95
N ASP A 25 -8.22 -4.46 9.89
CA ASP A 25 -7.14 -4.54 8.88
C ASP A 25 -7.39 -3.62 7.68
N LEU A 26 -8.66 -3.29 7.39
CA LEU A 26 -9.08 -2.50 6.23
C LEU A 26 -10.30 -1.64 6.57
N LEU A 27 -10.22 -0.35 6.22
CA LEU A 27 -11.35 0.56 6.24
C LEU A 27 -12.00 0.63 4.85
N ILE A 28 -13.32 0.48 4.79
CA ILE A 28 -14.10 0.63 3.56
C ILE A 28 -15.14 1.73 3.78
N THR A 29 -14.92 2.88 3.16
CA THR A 29 -15.83 4.03 3.20
C THR A 29 -15.47 5.01 2.08
N HIS A 30 -16.09 6.17 2.05
CA HIS A 30 -15.91 7.22 1.06
C HIS A 30 -14.79 8.21 1.48
N SER A 31 -14.53 9.27 0.73
CA SER A 31 -13.32 10.10 0.91
C SER A 31 -13.18 10.74 2.31
N HIS A 32 -14.26 10.96 3.05
CA HIS A 32 -14.19 11.52 4.40
C HIS A 32 -13.52 10.57 5.41
N GLY A 33 -13.49 9.27 5.14
CA GLY A 33 -12.80 8.30 6.00
C GLY A 33 -11.28 8.39 5.98
N ARG A 34 -10.68 9.22 5.11
CA ARG A 34 -9.22 9.41 5.04
C ARG A 34 -8.61 9.81 6.38
N GLN A 35 -9.33 10.62 7.18
CA GLN A 35 -8.82 11.10 8.46
C GLN A 35 -8.72 9.96 9.47
N ALA A 36 -9.75 9.11 9.55
CA ALA A 36 -9.73 7.92 10.38
C ALA A 36 -8.63 6.94 9.93
N ALA A 37 -8.47 6.73 8.62
CA ALA A 37 -7.44 5.86 8.07
C ALA A 37 -6.01 6.32 8.38
N GLU A 38 -5.75 7.62 8.24
CA GLU A 38 -4.47 8.24 8.60
C GLU A 38 -4.17 8.07 10.10
N LYS A 39 -5.14 8.37 10.98
CA LYS A 39 -4.97 8.24 12.45
C LYS A 39 -4.76 6.80 12.90
N LEU A 40 -5.50 5.85 12.33
CA LEU A 40 -5.43 4.43 12.69
C LEU A 40 -4.26 3.70 12.02
N ASN A 41 -3.59 4.36 11.06
CA ASN A 41 -2.57 3.78 10.19
C ASN A 41 -3.06 2.49 9.53
N LYS A 42 -4.26 2.55 8.92
CA LYS A 42 -4.90 1.43 8.22
C LYS A 42 -5.17 1.79 6.75
N PRO A 43 -5.10 0.82 5.82
CA PRO A 43 -5.45 1.07 4.43
C PRO A 43 -6.93 1.45 4.29
N LEU A 44 -7.22 2.34 3.33
CA LEU A 44 -8.56 2.84 3.03
C LEU A 44 -8.97 2.56 1.59
N LEU A 45 -9.99 1.72 1.45
CA LEU A 45 -10.68 1.46 0.20
C LEU A 45 -11.83 2.46 0.00
N ARG A 46 -11.74 3.30 -1.03
CA ARG A 46 -12.75 4.33 -1.32
C ARG A 46 -13.96 3.75 -2.04
N ILE A 47 -15.08 3.61 -1.34
CA ILE A 47 -16.35 3.10 -1.88
C ILE A 47 -17.52 3.94 -1.41
N GLY A 48 -18.50 4.10 -2.28
CA GLY A 48 -19.73 4.84 -2.02
C GLY A 48 -19.63 6.26 -2.53
N PHE A 49 -20.20 7.19 -1.78
CA PHE A 49 -20.31 8.60 -2.16
C PHE A 49 -20.23 9.48 -0.90
N PRO A 50 -19.54 10.64 -0.96
CA PRO A 50 -18.72 11.16 -2.06
C PRO A 50 -17.28 10.60 -2.10
N VAL A 51 -16.76 10.32 -3.30
CA VAL A 51 -15.34 10.02 -3.54
C VAL A 51 -14.71 11.10 -4.42
N PHE A 52 -14.13 12.12 -3.79
CA PHE A 52 -13.55 13.29 -4.46
C PHE A 52 -12.01 13.28 -4.51
N ASP A 53 -11.36 12.44 -3.71
CA ASP A 53 -9.89 12.32 -3.63
C ASP A 53 -9.29 11.35 -4.66
N ARG A 54 -10.10 10.87 -5.62
CA ARG A 54 -9.72 9.97 -6.70
C ARG A 54 -10.28 10.42 -8.04
N ILE A 55 -9.42 10.51 -9.04
CA ILE A 55 -9.81 10.85 -10.41
C ILE A 55 -10.48 9.64 -11.07
N GLY A 56 -11.52 9.89 -11.87
CA GLY A 56 -12.21 8.85 -12.63
C GLY A 56 -13.19 8.01 -11.81
N ASN A 57 -13.41 8.31 -10.53
CA ASN A 57 -14.34 7.55 -9.69
C ASN A 57 -15.77 7.53 -10.26
N ALA A 58 -16.22 8.62 -10.89
CA ALA A 58 -17.53 8.69 -11.53
C ALA A 58 -17.71 7.68 -12.70
N HIS A 59 -16.61 7.27 -13.34
CA HIS A 59 -16.62 6.28 -14.43
C HIS A 59 -16.30 4.86 -13.95
N ARG A 60 -16.05 4.68 -12.66
CA ARG A 60 -15.62 3.41 -12.10
C ARG A 60 -16.80 2.45 -12.01
N ARG A 61 -16.67 1.28 -12.64
CA ARG A 61 -17.67 0.20 -12.53
C ARG A 61 -17.48 -0.58 -11.23
N MET A 62 -18.51 -0.58 -10.38
CA MET A 62 -18.51 -1.34 -9.11
C MET A 62 -19.36 -2.60 -9.13
N VAL A 63 -20.25 -2.75 -10.12
CA VAL A 63 -21.27 -3.82 -10.16
C VAL A 63 -21.06 -4.79 -11.33
N GLY A 64 -21.68 -5.95 -11.24
CA GLY A 64 -21.55 -7.05 -12.20
C GLY A 64 -20.20 -7.77 -12.09
N TYR A 65 -20.04 -8.88 -12.82
CA TYR A 65 -18.88 -9.76 -12.68
C TYR A 65 -17.53 -9.05 -12.75
N ARG A 66 -17.37 -8.17 -13.75
CA ARG A 66 -16.10 -7.49 -13.94
C ARG A 66 -15.91 -6.37 -12.92
N GLY A 67 -16.97 -5.71 -12.44
CA GLY A 67 -16.87 -4.76 -11.32
C GLY A 67 -16.47 -5.46 -10.01
N THR A 68 -17.03 -6.64 -9.74
CA THR A 68 -16.64 -7.47 -8.59
C THR A 68 -15.20 -7.95 -8.70
N MET A 69 -14.75 -8.36 -9.89
CA MET A 69 -13.36 -8.74 -10.14
C MET A 69 -12.40 -7.56 -9.90
N ASP A 70 -12.70 -6.39 -10.46
CA ASP A 70 -11.92 -5.16 -10.27
C ASP A 70 -11.86 -4.79 -8.77
N PHE A 71 -12.97 -4.92 -8.04
CA PHE A 71 -13.06 -4.69 -6.60
C PHE A 71 -12.18 -5.64 -5.77
N ILE A 72 -12.19 -6.93 -6.08
CA ILE A 72 -11.34 -7.93 -5.40
C ILE A 72 -9.87 -7.62 -5.62
N PHE A 73 -9.47 -7.25 -6.84
CA PHE A 73 -8.08 -6.91 -7.15
C PHE A 73 -7.63 -5.66 -6.40
N GLU A 74 -8.48 -4.64 -6.28
CA GLU A 74 -8.12 -3.46 -5.51
C GLU A 74 -7.92 -3.76 -4.02
N ILE A 75 -8.79 -4.58 -3.41
CA ILE A 75 -8.59 -5.03 -2.03
C ILE A 75 -7.27 -5.77 -1.89
N ALA A 76 -7.00 -6.73 -2.78
CA ALA A 76 -5.78 -7.52 -2.74
C ALA A 76 -4.54 -6.63 -2.85
N ASN A 77 -4.52 -5.70 -3.79
CA ASN A 77 -3.40 -4.77 -3.97
C ASN A 77 -3.23 -3.86 -2.75
N LEU A 78 -4.31 -3.32 -2.18
CA LEU A 78 -4.23 -2.51 -0.95
C LEU A 78 -3.66 -3.28 0.23
N MET A 79 -4.00 -4.57 0.37
CA MET A 79 -3.41 -5.43 1.40
C MET A 79 -1.94 -5.72 1.12
N MET A 80 -1.57 -5.95 -0.15
CA MET A 80 -0.18 -6.18 -0.55
C MET A 80 0.72 -4.97 -0.27
N GLU A 81 0.21 -3.74 -0.42
CA GLU A 81 0.92 -2.50 -0.07
C GLU A 81 1.26 -2.41 1.43
N GLN A 82 0.58 -3.16 2.29
CA GLN A 82 0.89 -3.21 3.73
C GLN A 82 1.95 -4.25 4.09
N ILE A 83 2.35 -5.10 3.14
CA ILE A 83 3.39 -6.12 3.36
C ILE A 83 4.75 -5.45 3.27
N VAL A 84 5.64 -5.74 4.24
CA VAL A 84 7.02 -5.25 4.21
C VAL A 84 7.72 -5.76 2.96
N HIS A 85 8.14 -4.84 2.09
CA HIS A 85 8.92 -5.18 0.90
C HIS A 85 10.38 -5.44 1.29
N HIS A 86 10.90 -6.59 0.83
CA HIS A 86 12.32 -6.87 0.96
C HIS A 86 13.12 -6.01 -0.03
N HIS A 87 14.10 -5.29 0.48
CA HIS A 87 15.05 -4.55 -0.34
C HIS A 87 16.28 -5.41 -0.63
N PRO A 88 17.06 -5.09 -1.69
CA PRO A 88 18.30 -5.82 -1.99
C PRO A 88 19.27 -5.93 -0.80
N GLY A 89 19.21 -5.01 0.18
CA GLY A 89 19.99 -5.05 1.41
C GLY A 89 19.56 -6.11 2.43
N ASP A 90 18.33 -6.62 2.34
CA ASP A 90 17.82 -7.67 3.25
C ASP A 90 18.36 -9.07 2.89
N TRP A 91 18.97 -9.20 1.71
CA TRP A 91 19.60 -10.42 1.23
C TRP A 91 21.12 -10.24 1.20
N PRO A 92 21.83 -10.43 2.34
CA PRO A 92 23.27 -10.21 2.38
C PRO A 92 23.97 -11.16 1.40
N LEU A 93 24.87 -10.61 0.59
CA LEU A 93 25.74 -11.41 -0.27
C LEU A 93 26.61 -12.31 0.61
N THR A 94 26.88 -13.53 0.13
CA THR A 94 27.90 -14.36 0.75
C THR A 94 29.26 -13.64 0.69
N PRO A 95 30.18 -13.86 1.66
CA PRO A 95 31.50 -13.23 1.63
C PRO A 95 32.24 -13.45 0.30
N GLU A 96 32.05 -14.60 -0.33
CA GLU A 96 32.58 -14.95 -1.65
C GLU A 96 31.96 -14.11 -2.78
N ALA A 97 30.63 -13.94 -2.78
CA ALA A 97 29.94 -13.11 -3.76
C ALA A 97 30.30 -11.61 -3.60
N ALA A 98 30.46 -11.15 -2.36
CA ALA A 98 30.93 -9.79 -2.06
C ALA A 98 32.38 -9.58 -2.55
N ALA A 99 33.27 -10.55 -2.31
CA ALA A 99 34.65 -10.51 -2.79
C ALA A 99 34.74 -10.57 -4.33
N ALA A 100 33.89 -11.36 -4.98
CA ALA A 100 33.79 -11.44 -6.44
C ALA A 100 33.23 -10.15 -7.07
N ALA A 101 32.24 -9.52 -6.42
CA ALA A 101 31.73 -8.22 -6.85
C ALA A 101 32.83 -7.14 -6.74
N ALA A 102 33.59 -7.13 -5.64
CA ALA A 102 34.69 -6.19 -5.43
C ALA A 102 35.85 -6.37 -6.43
N SER A 103 36.16 -7.62 -6.81
CA SER A 103 37.20 -7.89 -7.82
C SER A 103 36.77 -7.52 -9.23
N SER A 104 35.46 -7.56 -9.54
CA SER A 104 34.91 -7.14 -10.83
C SER A 104 34.93 -5.61 -11.06
N ALA A 105 34.91 -4.80 -9.98
CA ALA A 105 34.98 -3.33 -10.06
C ALA A 105 36.37 -2.80 -10.49
N GLY A 106 37.39 -3.66 -10.52
CA GLY A 106 38.75 -3.31 -10.93
C GLY A 106 39.02 -3.37 -12.44
N ALA A 107 38.07 -3.86 -13.26
CA ALA A 107 38.28 -4.10 -14.68
C ALA A 107 37.45 -3.15 -15.57
N GLY A 108 37.86 -1.88 -15.65
CA GLY A 108 37.73 -1.08 -16.88
C GLY A 108 36.81 0.14 -16.85
N CYS A 109 37.44 1.31 -16.89
CA CYS A 109 37.11 2.52 -17.68
C CYS A 109 37.05 3.81 -16.86
N CYS A 110 38.00 4.69 -17.18
CA CYS A 110 37.79 6.12 -17.42
C CYS A 110 37.05 6.91 -16.33
N GLY A 111 37.80 7.69 -15.54
CA GLY A 111 37.31 8.47 -14.42
C GLY A 111 36.10 9.37 -14.71
N ALA A 112 35.01 9.07 -14.03
CA ALA A 112 34.06 10.07 -13.54
C ALA A 112 33.85 9.78 -12.04
N PRO A 113 33.84 10.80 -11.16
CA PRO A 113 33.56 10.57 -9.75
C PRO A 113 32.10 10.12 -9.64
N LEU A 114 31.90 8.82 -9.41
CA LEU A 114 30.60 8.28 -9.00
C LEU A 114 30.35 8.78 -7.58
N THR A 115 29.55 9.86 -7.46
CA THR A 115 28.90 10.16 -6.19
C THR A 115 28.16 8.90 -5.75
N PRO A 116 28.33 8.42 -4.50
CA PRO A 116 27.59 7.26 -4.03
C PRO A 116 26.12 7.65 -3.95
N THR A 117 25.39 7.47 -5.04
CA THR A 117 23.93 7.51 -5.01
C THR A 117 23.52 6.27 -4.25
N THR A 118 23.07 6.45 -3.02
CA THR A 118 22.47 5.36 -2.27
C THR A 118 21.28 4.89 -3.12
N LEU A 119 21.28 3.62 -3.53
CA LEU A 119 20.21 3.03 -4.35
C LEU A 119 18.81 3.18 -3.71
N ALA A 120 18.77 3.52 -2.42
CA ALA A 120 17.56 3.92 -1.68
C ALA A 120 16.90 5.19 -2.22
N GLU A 121 17.65 6.18 -2.72
CA GLU A 121 17.08 7.44 -3.24
C GLU A 121 16.54 7.31 -4.68
N ALA A 122 16.96 6.29 -5.42
CA ALA A 122 16.53 6.06 -6.80
C ALA A 122 15.19 5.30 -6.92
N SER A 123 14.68 4.76 -5.81
CA SER A 123 13.45 3.93 -5.77
C SER A 123 12.28 4.60 -5.02
N ALA A 124 12.36 5.92 -4.78
CA ALA A 124 11.28 6.72 -4.19
C ALA A 124 10.48 7.48 -5.25
#